data_AF-W1X8M5-F1
#
_entry.id   AF-W1X8M5-F1
#
_cell.length_a   1.000
_cell.length_b   1.000
_cell.length_c   1.000
_cell.angle_alpha   90.00
_cell.angle_beta   90.00
_cell.angle_gamma   90.00
#
_symmetry.space_group_name_H-M   'P 1'
#
loop_
_entity.id
_entity.type
_entity.pdbx_description
1 polymer ?
#
loop_
_entity_poly.entity_id
_entity_poly.type
_entity_poly.pdbx_seq_one_letter_code
_entity_poly.pdbx_strand_id
1 'polypeptide(L)'
;AKEVLEKAKAEGADFGQIAKENSTDTKTKDKGGEVKFDSASTDVPDAVKKVAFSLEANGISDVITVKSSTYSSSYYIVKLNSKSEKS
;
A
#
# COMPACT_ATOMS: atom_id res chain seq x y z
N ALA A 1 -0.60 -11.64 4.84
CA ALA A 1 0.21 -10.41 4.78
C ALA A 1 1.72 -10.69 4.67
N LYS A 2 2.34 -11.45 5.60
CA LYS A 2 3.79 -11.73 5.53
C LYS A 2 4.23 -12.43 4.23
N GLU A 3 3.54 -13.48 3.82
CA GLU A 3 3.84 -14.16 2.54
C GLU A 3 3.70 -13.23 1.32
N VAL A 4 2.69 -12.36 1.33
CA VAL A 4 2.47 -11.37 0.27
C VAL A 4 3.59 -10.33 0.25
N LEU A 5 4.12 -9.95 1.42
CA LEU A 5 5.26 -9.04 1.52
C LEU A 5 6.52 -9.66 0.94
N GLU A 6 6.78 -10.94 1.22
CA GLU A 6 7.93 -11.66 0.65
C GLU A 6 7.83 -11.73 -0.87
N LYS A 7 6.65 -12.05 -1.42
CA LYS A 7 6.39 -12.01 -2.87
C LYS A 7 6.60 -10.61 -3.45
N ALA A 8 6.11 -9.57 -2.77
CA ALA A 8 6.24 -8.19 -3.24
C ALA A 8 7.70 -7.69 -3.24
N LYS A 9 8.52 -8.16 -2.30
CA LYS A 9 9.95 -7.80 -2.20
C LYS A 9 10.86 -8.63 -3.10
N ALA A 10 10.36 -9.68 -3.74
CA ALA A 10 11.15 -10.48 -4.66
C ALA A 10 11.60 -9.66 -5.88
N GLU A 11 12.80 -9.94 -6.38
CA GLU A 11 13.32 -9.27 -7.57
C GLU A 11 12.41 -9.55 -8.78
N GLY A 12 12.06 -8.51 -9.54
CA GLY A 12 11.15 -8.62 -10.68
C GLY A 12 9.67 -8.85 -10.32
N ALA A 13 9.28 -8.75 -9.05
CA ALA A 13 7.90 -8.92 -8.65
C ALA A 13 6.96 -7.89 -9.30
N ASP A 14 5.87 -8.37 -9.91
CA ASP A 14 4.77 -7.53 -10.38
C ASP A 14 3.83 -7.21 -9.20
N PHE A 15 4.08 -6.08 -8.55
CA PHE A 15 3.25 -5.60 -7.44
C PHE A 15 1.77 -5.43 -7.84
N GLY A 16 1.51 -5.04 -9.10
CA GLY A 16 0.16 -4.87 -9.60
C GLY A 16 -0.60 -6.20 -9.71
N GLN A 17 0.06 -7.25 -10.20
CA GLN A 17 -0.51 -8.60 -10.20
C GLN A 17 -0.73 -9.12 -8.78
N ILE A 18 0.26 -8.96 -7.89
CA ILE A 18 0.15 -9.38 -6.49
C ILE A 18 -1.04 -8.68 -5.80
N ALA A 19 -1.25 -7.40 -6.08
CA ALA A 19 -2.39 -6.65 -5.57
C ALA A 19 -3.72 -7.18 -6.12
N LYS A 20 -3.82 -7.48 -7.41
CA LYS A 20 -5.03 -8.10 -8.01
C LYS A 20 -5.38 -9.42 -7.34
N GLU A 21 -4.39 -10.26 -7.07
CA GLU A 21 -4.63 -11.58 -6.47
C GLU A 21 -4.97 -11.48 -4.98
N ASN A 22 -4.26 -10.65 -4.21
CA ASN A 22 -4.26 -10.73 -2.74
C ASN A 22 -4.99 -9.57 -2.03
N SER A 23 -5.20 -8.43 -2.70
CA SER A 23 -5.85 -7.27 -2.07
C SER A 23 -7.32 -7.56 -1.78
N THR A 24 -7.77 -7.11 -0.61
CA THR A 24 -9.18 -7.10 -0.20
C THR A 24 -9.88 -5.77 -0.50
N ASP A 25 -9.13 -4.74 -0.93
CA ASP A 25 -9.70 -3.46 -1.33
C ASP A 25 -10.24 -3.54 -2.75
N THR A 26 -11.57 -3.71 -2.86
CA THR A 26 -12.26 -3.85 -4.16
C THR A 26 -12.18 -2.62 -5.04
N LYS A 27 -11.87 -1.42 -4.51
CA LYS A 27 -11.75 -0.20 -5.31
C LYS A 27 -10.47 -0.17 -6.15
N THR A 28 -9.39 -0.75 -5.62
CA THR A 28 -8.05 -0.67 -6.23
C THR A 28 -7.56 -2.03 -6.75
N LYS A 29 -8.08 -3.16 -6.22
CA LYS A 29 -7.68 -4.53 -6.59
C LYS A 29 -7.58 -4.72 -8.10
N ASP A 30 -8.65 -4.48 -8.85
CA ASP A 30 -8.68 -4.72 -10.31
C ASP A 30 -7.79 -3.78 -11.12
N LYS A 31 -7.35 -2.68 -10.50
CA LYS A 31 -6.40 -1.70 -11.05
C LYS A 31 -4.96 -1.96 -10.58
N GLY A 32 -4.68 -3.14 -10.05
CA GLY A 32 -3.35 -3.48 -9.54
C GLY A 32 -2.98 -2.75 -8.24
N GLY A 33 -3.97 -2.38 -7.44
CA GLY A 33 -3.76 -1.65 -6.18
C GLY A 33 -3.36 -0.19 -6.37
N GLU A 34 -3.41 0.34 -7.60
CA GLU A 34 -2.98 1.71 -7.88
C GLU A 34 -3.97 2.74 -7.31
N VAL A 35 -3.43 3.70 -6.54
CA VAL A 35 -4.17 4.82 -5.97
C VAL A 35 -3.31 6.07 -5.96
N LYS A 36 -3.90 7.21 -6.30
CA LYS A 36 -3.31 8.55 -6.13
C LYS A 36 -3.98 9.23 -4.95
N PHE A 37 -3.20 9.74 -4.02
CA PHE A 37 -3.69 10.42 -2.82
C PHE A 37 -2.74 11.54 -2.40
N ASP A 38 -3.27 12.49 -1.65
CA ASP A 38 -2.52 13.53 -0.97
C ASP A 38 -2.67 13.39 0.56
N SER A 39 -2.12 14.34 1.32
CA SER A 39 -2.23 14.33 2.78
C SER A 39 -3.67 14.49 3.30
N ALA A 40 -4.55 15.12 2.52
CA ALA A 40 -5.94 15.39 2.88
C ALA A 40 -6.90 14.25 2.53
N SER A 41 -6.46 13.27 1.72
CA SER A 41 -7.26 12.10 1.35
C SER A 41 -7.79 11.35 2.58
N THR A 42 -9.07 10.99 2.53
CA THR A 42 -9.76 10.18 3.54
C THR A 42 -9.95 8.72 3.13
N ASP A 43 -9.67 8.39 1.85
CA ASP A 43 -9.76 7.01 1.33
C ASP A 43 -8.59 6.14 1.81
N VAL A 44 -7.47 6.75 2.19
CA VAL A 44 -6.26 6.05 2.64
C VAL A 44 -6.03 6.32 4.13
N PRO A 45 -5.91 5.26 4.98
CA PRO A 45 -5.67 5.44 6.41
C PRO A 45 -4.39 6.24 6.70
N ASP A 46 -4.40 7.06 7.77
CA ASP A 46 -3.28 7.94 8.10
C ASP A 46 -1.96 7.20 8.33
N ALA A 47 -1.99 6.02 8.95
CA ALA A 47 -0.82 5.18 9.14
C ALA A 47 -0.21 4.74 7.79
N VAL A 48 -1.06 4.45 6.80
CA VAL A 48 -0.65 4.06 5.44
C VAL A 48 -0.04 5.26 4.72
N LYS A 49 -0.70 6.44 4.79
CA LYS A 49 -0.18 7.69 4.21
C LYS A 49 1.21 8.03 4.77
N LYS A 50 1.36 7.98 6.10
CA LYS A 50 2.63 8.31 6.76
C LYS A 50 3.79 7.44 6.27
N VAL A 51 3.58 6.13 6.20
CA VAL A 51 4.60 5.19 5.70
C VAL A 51 4.89 5.45 4.23
N ALA A 52 3.85 5.58 3.39
CA ALA A 52 4.01 5.85 1.97
C ALA A 52 4.83 7.13 1.69
N PHE A 53 4.62 8.19 2.46
CA PHE A 53 5.38 9.44 2.32
C PHE A 53 6.83 9.34 2.81
N SER A 54 7.16 8.36 3.65
CA SER A 54 8.51 8.09 4.13
C SER A 54 9.30 7.10 3.26
N LEU A 55 8.65 6.47 2.27
CA LEU A 55 9.32 5.57 1.33
C LEU A 55 10.14 6.35 0.31
N GLU A 56 11.26 5.76 -0.08
CA GLU A 56 12.03 6.14 -1.26
C GLU A 56 11.29 5.71 -2.54
N ALA A 57 11.64 6.32 -3.67
CA ALA A 57 11.06 5.96 -4.97
C ALA A 57 11.23 4.45 -5.26
N ASN A 58 10.16 3.80 -5.71
CA ASN A 58 10.04 2.34 -5.89
C ASN A 58 10.18 1.49 -4.61
N GLY A 59 10.30 2.11 -3.44
CA GLY A 59 10.36 1.42 -2.16
C GLY A 59 9.07 0.69 -1.82
N ILE A 60 9.21 -0.43 -1.12
CA ILE A 60 8.10 -1.25 -0.61
C ILE A 60 8.15 -1.22 0.92
N SER A 61 7.03 -0.90 1.56
CA SER A 61 6.92 -0.88 3.02
C SER A 61 6.91 -2.28 3.61
N ASP A 62 7.19 -2.37 4.91
CA ASP A 62 6.78 -3.53 5.70
C ASP A 62 5.25 -3.59 5.88
N VAL A 63 4.76 -4.64 6.54
CA VAL A 63 3.33 -4.79 6.83
C VAL A 63 2.88 -3.70 7.81
N ILE A 64 2.00 -2.82 7.34
CA ILE A 64 1.36 -1.79 8.14
C ILE A 64 0.10 -2.38 8.76
N THR A 65 -0.05 -2.27 10.08
CA THR A 65 -1.26 -2.73 10.78
C THR A 65 -2.12 -1.52 11.15
N VAL A 66 -3.35 -1.48 10.65
CA VAL A 66 -4.35 -0.46 10.96
C VAL A 66 -5.44 -1.10 11.80
N LYS A 67 -5.56 -0.66 13.06
CA LYS A 67 -6.62 -1.13 13.95
C LYS A 67 -7.91 -0.36 13.65
N SER A 68 -8.99 -1.08 13.43
CA SER A 68 -10.34 -0.52 13.36
C SER A 68 -10.90 -0.33 14.77
N SER A 69 -11.85 0.59 14.91
CA SER A 69 -12.59 0.83 16.16
C SER A 69 -13.39 -0.39 16.63
N THR A 70 -13.67 -1.34 15.74
CA THR A 70 -14.49 -2.53 15.99
C THR A 70 -13.68 -3.81 16.28
N TYR A 71 -12.46 -3.70 16.81
CA TYR A 71 -11.55 -4.82 17.14
C TYR A 71 -11.02 -5.63 15.95
N SER A 72 -11.35 -5.25 14.71
CA SER A 72 -10.75 -5.80 13.51
C SER A 72 -9.43 -5.08 13.18
N SER A 73 -8.47 -5.79 12.60
CA SER A 73 -7.23 -5.20 12.08
C SER A 73 -7.16 -5.39 10.58
N SER A 74 -6.83 -4.32 9.86
CA SER A 74 -6.51 -4.36 8.44
C SER A 74 -4.99 -4.29 8.26
N TYR A 75 -4.49 -4.99 7.26
CA TYR A 75 -3.06 -5.06 6.95
C TYR A 75 -2.81 -4.50 5.57
N TYR A 76 -1.82 -3.62 5.46
CA TYR A 76 -1.45 -2.96 4.20
C TYR A 76 0.02 -3.19 3.90
N ILE A 77 0.34 -3.33 2.62
CA ILE A 77 1.70 -3.28 2.08
C ILE A 77 1.65 -2.23 0.97
N VAL A 78 2.57 -1.28 0.99
CA VAL A 78 2.55 -0.15 0.06
C VAL A 78 3.82 -0.16 -0.76
N LYS A 79 3.69 0.07 -2.07
CA LYS A 79 4.80 0.41 -2.95
C LYS A 79 4.66 1.86 -3.40
N LEU A 80 5.71 2.66 -3.25
CA LEU A 80 5.73 4.01 -3.78
C LEU A 80 6.17 3.99 -5.25
N ASN A 81 5.23 4.19 -6.19
CA ASN A 81 5.59 4.29 -7.61
C ASN A 81 6.23 5.65 -7.94
N SER A 82 5.62 6.74 -7.47
CA SER A 82 6.11 8.10 -7.71
C SER A 82 5.62 9.03 -6.59
N LYS A 83 6.43 10.03 -6.25
CA LYS A 83 6.08 11.09 -5.30
C LYS A 83 6.34 12.44 -5.96
N SER A 84 5.34 13.31 -5.98
CA SER A 84 5.55 14.70 -6.39
C SER A 84 6.21 15.46 -5.25
N GLU A 85 7.28 16.18 -5.54
CA GLU A 85 7.86 17.14 -4.61
C GLU A 85 6.95 18.36 -4.52
N LYS A 86 6.78 18.88 -3.30
CA LYS A 86 6.09 20.15 -3.09
C LYS A 86 7.12 21.24 -3.37
N SER A 87 6.96 21.93 -4.50
CA SER A 87 7.75 23.12 -4.86
C SER A 87 7.51 24.27 -3.90
#